data_AF-A0A0Q3MUM5-F1
#
_entry.id   AF-A0A0Q3MUM5-F1
#
_cell.length_a   1.000
_cell.length_b   1.000
_cell.length_c   1.000
_cell.angle_alpha   90.00
_cell.angle_beta   90.00
_cell.angle_gamma   90.00
#
_symmetry.space_group_name_H-M   'P 1'
#
loop_
_entity.id
_entity.type
_entity.pdbx_description
1 polymer ?
#
loop_
_entity_poly.entity_id
_entity_poly.type
_entity_poly.pdbx_seq_one_letter_code
_entity_poly.pdbx_strand_id
1 'polypeptide(L)'
;MRDPAPVRREAAAVAHRVSPSAGRSPAPPLRAPLRRASGGGRRSGVAGFKSPIPSPRSCQPNGSNKESLQYEIEELKQKDLALDQEIAQLLSEGYSLEELEKHISLLHEYNDIKDAGQMLLGKLAVIRGVTTKQLYPEYDLELSD
;
A
#
# COMPACT_ATOMS: atom_id res chain seq x y z
N MET A 1 -16.55 33.94 -55.41
CA MET A 1 -17.79 33.36 -55.95
C MET A 1 -17.45 32.22 -56.89
N ARG A 2 -17.33 31.00 -56.36
CA ARG A 2 -17.71 29.71 -56.98
C ARG A 2 -17.31 28.58 -56.04
N ASP A 3 -18.26 28.25 -55.15
CA ASP A 3 -18.57 26.84 -54.87
C ASP A 3 -19.34 26.29 -56.09
N PRO A 4 -19.24 24.98 -56.35
CA PRO A 4 -20.32 24.10 -55.88
C PRO A 4 -19.86 22.74 -55.30
N ALA A 5 -20.65 22.31 -54.32
CA ALA A 5 -20.66 21.03 -53.60
C ALA A 5 -21.22 19.86 -54.44
N PRO A 6 -21.73 18.76 -53.83
CA PRO A 6 -21.06 17.68 -53.11
C PRO A 6 -21.34 16.31 -53.77
N VAL A 7 -20.48 15.30 -53.57
CA VAL A 7 -20.84 13.90 -53.87
C VAL A 7 -20.78 13.05 -52.60
N ARG A 8 -21.89 12.34 -52.38
CA ARG A 8 -22.27 11.56 -51.20
C ARG A 8 -21.68 10.15 -51.20
N ARG A 9 -21.29 9.72 -49.99
CA ARG A 9 -21.46 8.43 -49.29
C ARG A 9 -21.38 7.09 -50.07
N GLU A 10 -20.50 6.22 -49.56
CA GLU A 10 -20.84 4.92 -48.93
C GLU A 10 -19.64 4.47 -48.06
N ALA A 11 -19.68 4.59 -46.73
CA ALA A 11 -20.04 3.57 -45.74
C ALA A 11 -19.24 2.24 -45.84
N ALA A 12 -18.13 2.15 -45.10
CA ALA A 12 -17.55 0.88 -44.67
C ALA A 12 -17.12 1.00 -43.19
N ALA A 13 -17.87 0.32 -42.33
CA ALA A 13 -17.62 0.20 -40.91
C ALA A 13 -16.40 -0.71 -40.66
N VAL A 14 -15.41 -0.24 -39.91
CA VAL A 14 -14.42 -1.11 -39.28
C VAL A 14 -14.30 -0.72 -37.82
N ALA A 15 -14.65 -1.67 -36.97
CA ALA A 15 -14.85 -1.52 -35.55
C ALA A 15 -13.54 -1.31 -34.76
N HIS A 16 -13.65 -0.48 -33.74
CA HIS A 16 -12.78 -0.37 -32.57
C HIS A 16 -12.15 -1.69 -32.11
N ARG A 17 -10.86 -1.68 -31.79
CA ARG A 17 -10.32 -2.44 -30.65
C ARG A 17 -9.21 -1.69 -29.92
N VAL A 18 -9.42 -1.60 -28.60
CA VAL A 18 -8.58 -1.00 -27.56
C VAL A 18 -7.85 -2.12 -26.82
N SER A 19 -6.51 -2.01 -26.74
CA SER A 19 -5.55 -2.39 -25.67
C SER A 19 -5.58 -3.82 -25.05
N PRO A 20 -4.79 -4.12 -23.99
CA PRO A 20 -3.34 -4.37 -23.97
C PRO A 20 -2.95 -5.75 -23.36
N SER A 21 -1.64 -6.05 -23.43
CA SER A 21 -0.79 -6.93 -22.61
C SER A 21 -1.42 -8.03 -21.72
N ALA A 22 -1.01 -9.26 -21.99
CA ALA A 22 -1.10 -10.42 -21.10
C ALA A 22 -0.22 -10.25 -19.85
N GLY A 23 -0.72 -10.69 -18.69
CA GLY A 23 0.06 -10.81 -17.46
C GLY A 23 -0.74 -10.54 -16.19
N ARG A 24 -1.78 -11.35 -15.90
CA ARG A 24 -2.46 -11.33 -14.59
C ARG A 24 -2.77 -12.76 -14.16
N SER A 25 -2.01 -13.27 -13.20
CA SER A 25 -2.32 -14.52 -12.50
C SER A 25 -3.54 -14.33 -11.58
N PRO A 26 -4.52 -15.26 -11.54
CA PRO A 26 -5.53 -15.29 -10.48
C PRO A 26 -5.42 -16.53 -9.57
N ALA A 27 -5.34 -16.23 -8.26
CA ALA A 27 -5.79 -16.90 -7.02
C ALA A 27 -6.05 -18.43 -6.91
N PRO A 28 -5.80 -19.04 -5.72
CA PRO A 28 -6.05 -20.46 -5.42
C PRO A 28 -7.53 -20.81 -5.12
N PRO A 29 -7.93 -22.09 -5.16
CA PRO A 29 -9.35 -22.51 -5.18
C PRO A 29 -10.03 -22.55 -3.81
N LEU A 30 -11.30 -22.13 -3.79
CA LEU A 30 -12.21 -22.19 -2.64
C LEU A 30 -12.67 -23.64 -2.37
N ARG A 31 -12.46 -24.12 -1.14
CA ARG A 31 -12.96 -25.42 -0.66
C ARG A 31 -14.45 -25.33 -0.30
N ALA A 32 -15.26 -26.22 -0.86
CA ALA A 32 -16.67 -26.40 -0.52
C ALA A 32 -16.86 -27.22 0.79
N PRO A 33 -17.84 -26.90 1.66
CA PRO A 33 -18.14 -27.73 2.82
C PRO A 33 -19.19 -28.82 2.52
N LEU A 34 -19.02 -29.95 3.20
CA LEU A 34 -19.82 -31.18 3.11
C LEU A 34 -21.28 -31.00 3.58
N ARG A 35 -22.17 -31.72 2.91
CA ARG A 35 -23.58 -31.96 3.29
C ARG A 35 -23.69 -32.59 4.69
N ARG A 36 -24.67 -32.13 5.47
CA ARG A 36 -25.13 -32.79 6.71
C ARG A 36 -26.58 -33.26 6.56
N ALA A 37 -26.83 -34.49 7.03
CA ALA A 37 -28.07 -35.24 6.90
C ALA A 37 -29.23 -34.68 7.75
N SER A 38 -30.44 -34.96 7.26
CA SER A 38 -31.74 -34.79 7.93
C SER A 38 -31.87 -35.74 9.11
N GLY A 39 -32.37 -35.23 10.24
CA GLY A 39 -32.72 -36.02 11.43
C GLY A 39 -33.69 -35.24 12.30
N GLY A 40 -34.97 -35.61 12.25
CA GLY A 40 -36.03 -35.03 13.06
C GLY A 40 -35.97 -35.47 14.53
N GLY A 41 -36.58 -34.67 15.39
CA GLY A 41 -36.77 -35.02 16.80
C GLY A 41 -37.39 -33.87 17.59
N ARG A 42 -38.72 -33.91 17.76
CA ARG A 42 -39.44 -33.07 18.73
C ARG A 42 -39.05 -33.50 20.14
N ARG A 43 -38.82 -32.55 21.05
CA ARG A 43 -39.13 -32.70 22.49
C ARG A 43 -39.21 -31.33 23.18
N SER A 44 -40.34 -31.13 23.83
CA SER A 44 -40.63 -30.08 24.80
C SER A 44 -39.62 -30.14 25.95
N GLY A 45 -39.16 -28.98 26.40
CA GLY A 45 -38.27 -28.84 27.55
C GLY A 45 -38.07 -27.37 27.86
N VAL A 46 -38.76 -26.88 28.89
CA VAL A 46 -38.49 -25.60 29.55
C VAL A 46 -37.13 -25.73 30.21
N ALA A 47 -36.06 -25.47 29.46
CA ALA A 47 -34.70 -25.40 29.96
C ALA A 47 -34.22 -23.96 29.75
N GLY A 48 -34.46 -23.13 30.77
CA GLY A 48 -33.87 -21.79 30.84
C GLY A 48 -32.36 -21.90 30.63
N PHE A 49 -31.85 -21.13 29.69
CA PHE A 49 -30.42 -21.04 29.39
C PHE A 49 -29.67 -20.54 30.64
N LYS A 50 -29.09 -21.47 31.40
CA LYS A 50 -28.18 -21.15 32.48
C LYS A 50 -26.84 -20.81 31.84
N SER A 51 -26.62 -19.52 31.60
CA SER A 51 -25.33 -19.01 31.15
C SER A 51 -24.24 -19.41 32.17
N PRO A 52 -23.08 -19.95 31.76
CA PRO A 52 -21.96 -20.25 32.65
C PRO A 52 -21.24 -19.00 33.18
N ILE A 53 -21.70 -17.82 32.77
CA ILE A 53 -21.06 -16.55 33.11
C ILE A 53 -21.54 -16.18 34.51
N PRO A 54 -20.65 -16.05 35.50
CA PRO A 54 -21.03 -15.48 36.78
C PRO A 54 -21.54 -14.06 36.53
N SER A 55 -22.84 -13.86 36.69
CA SER A 55 -23.44 -12.53 36.68
C SER A 55 -22.89 -11.76 37.88
N PRO A 56 -22.15 -10.64 37.68
CA PRO A 56 -21.60 -9.89 38.79
C PRO A 56 -22.75 -9.22 39.54
N ARG A 57 -23.11 -9.80 40.68
CA ARG A 57 -24.07 -9.20 41.61
C ARG A 57 -23.47 -7.91 42.17
N SER A 58 -24.27 -6.86 42.08
CA SER A 58 -24.31 -5.64 42.90
C SER A 58 -23.02 -4.86 43.16
N CYS A 59 -23.01 -3.65 42.62
CA CYS A 59 -22.42 -2.42 43.15
C CYS A 59 -21.64 -2.54 44.47
N GLN A 60 -20.33 -2.35 44.38
CA GLN A 60 -19.55 -1.62 45.37
C GLN A 60 -18.88 -0.47 44.60
N PRO A 61 -19.00 0.80 44.99
CA PRO A 61 -18.08 1.82 44.51
C PRO A 61 -16.75 1.54 45.21
N ASN A 62 -15.96 0.65 44.61
CA ASN A 62 -14.68 0.25 45.15
C ASN A 62 -13.77 1.49 45.07
N GLY A 63 -13.59 2.20 46.19
CA GLY A 63 -12.72 3.38 46.28
C GLY A 63 -11.31 3.08 45.77
N SER A 64 -10.84 1.84 45.99
CA SER A 64 -9.59 1.32 45.42
C SER A 64 -9.54 1.37 43.90
N ASN A 65 -10.66 1.21 43.19
CA ASN A 65 -10.67 1.27 41.72
C ASN A 65 -10.50 2.71 41.21
N LYS A 66 -11.03 3.70 41.94
CA LYS A 66 -10.89 5.11 41.56
C LYS A 66 -9.44 5.59 41.73
N GLU A 67 -8.80 5.19 42.82
CA GLU A 67 -7.40 5.51 43.10
C GLU A 67 -6.46 4.79 42.13
N SER A 68 -6.72 3.51 41.82
CA SER A 68 -6.00 2.78 40.75
C SER A 68 -6.15 3.46 39.39
N LEU A 69 -7.36 3.90 39.04
CA LEU A 69 -7.61 4.62 37.78
C LEU A 69 -6.91 5.99 37.76
N GLN A 70 -6.84 6.69 38.89
CA GLN A 70 -6.12 7.95 38.99
C GLN A 70 -4.62 7.76 38.80
N TYR A 71 -4.06 6.72 39.41
CA TYR A 71 -2.66 6.34 39.23
C TYR A 71 -2.36 5.98 37.76
N GLU A 72 -3.24 5.22 37.11
CA GLU A 72 -3.10 4.86 35.70
C GLU A 72 -3.18 6.10 34.78
N ILE A 73 -4.07 7.05 35.07
CA ILE A 73 -4.13 8.33 34.35
C ILE A 73 -2.83 9.12 34.51
N GLU A 74 -2.26 9.14 35.71
CA GLU A 74 -1.03 9.87 36.00
C GLU A 74 0.18 9.21 35.33
N GLU A 75 0.24 7.89 35.32
CA GLU A 75 1.24 7.10 34.58
C GLU A 75 1.13 7.33 33.07
N LEU A 76 -0.08 7.31 32.51
CA LEU A 76 -0.31 7.57 31.09
C LEU A 76 0.13 8.99 30.71
N LYS A 77 -0.16 10.00 31.54
CA LYS A 77 0.31 11.37 31.31
C LYS A 77 1.84 11.47 31.36
N GLN A 78 2.50 10.75 32.25
CA GLN A 78 3.96 10.70 32.28
C GLN A 78 4.53 10.06 31.01
N LYS A 79 3.89 9.00 30.49
CA LYS A 79 4.28 8.39 29.22
C LYS A 79 4.08 9.33 28.04
N ASP A 80 2.95 10.03 27.97
CA ASP A 80 2.69 11.04 26.93
C ASP A 80 3.76 12.14 26.96
N LEU A 81 4.11 12.66 28.15
CA LEU A 81 5.16 13.67 28.28
C LEU A 81 6.55 13.17 27.87
N ALA A 82 6.88 11.91 28.18
CA ALA A 82 8.13 11.31 27.75
C ALA A 82 8.19 11.14 26.23
N LEU A 83 7.08 10.70 25.61
CA LEU A 83 6.97 10.58 24.16
C LEU A 83 7.05 11.94 23.46
N ASP A 84 6.41 12.98 24.00
CA ASP A 84 6.49 14.34 23.48
C ASP A 84 7.94 14.88 23.51
N GLN A 85 8.70 14.54 24.56
CA GLN A 85 10.12 14.89 24.66
C GLN A 85 10.97 14.16 23.61
N GLU A 86 10.73 12.86 23.41
CA GLU A 86 11.43 12.07 22.38
C GLU A 86 11.12 12.59 20.97
N ILE A 87 9.85 12.91 20.69
CA ILE A 87 9.42 13.54 19.44
C ILE A 87 10.13 14.88 19.23
N ALA A 88 10.17 15.73 20.27
CA ALA A 88 10.85 17.03 20.19
C ALA A 88 12.35 16.88 19.94
N GLN A 89 12.99 15.88 20.57
CA GLN A 89 14.39 15.58 20.34
C GLN A 89 14.65 15.16 18.89
N LEU A 90 13.88 14.21 18.36
CA LEU A 90 14.01 13.74 16.96
C LEU A 90 13.79 14.87 15.95
N LEU A 91 12.82 15.74 16.19
CA LEU A 91 12.60 16.93 15.35
C LEU A 91 13.75 17.93 15.44
N SER A 92 14.36 18.09 16.61
CA SER A 92 15.53 18.98 16.80
C SER A 92 16.81 18.45 16.16
N GLU A 93 16.93 17.12 16.06
CA GLU A 93 17.99 16.42 15.33
C GLU A 93 17.80 16.48 13.81
N GLY A 94 16.67 17.03 13.34
CA GLY A 94 16.38 17.26 11.93
C GLY A 94 15.54 16.17 11.29
N TYR A 95 15.25 15.07 11.99
CA TYR A 95 14.43 13.97 11.47
C TYR A 95 12.97 14.40 11.26
N SER A 96 12.70 14.98 10.11
CA SER A 96 11.36 15.34 9.66
C SER A 96 10.90 14.39 8.55
N LEU A 97 9.62 14.05 8.56
CA LEU A 97 9.01 13.26 7.48
C LEU A 97 9.16 13.95 6.11
N GLU A 98 9.17 15.28 6.10
CA GLU A 98 9.34 16.07 4.88
C GLU A 98 10.75 15.93 4.28
N GLU A 99 11.79 15.85 5.11
CA GLU A 99 13.15 15.55 4.63
C GLU A 99 13.26 14.15 4.05
N LEU A 100 12.64 13.17 4.71
CA LEU A 100 12.64 11.78 4.22
C LEU A 100 11.95 11.68 2.86
N GLU A 101 10.79 12.31 2.70
CA GLU A 101 10.06 12.33 1.44
C GLU A 101 10.83 13.06 0.33
N LYS A 102 11.54 14.15 0.67
CA LYS A 102 12.49 14.81 -0.25
C LYS A 102 13.61 13.87 -0.67
N HIS A 103 14.21 13.13 0.26
CA HIS A 103 15.30 12.22 -0.07
C HIS A 103 14.85 11.05 -0.94
N ILE A 104 13.66 10.49 -0.67
CA ILE A 104 13.03 9.46 -1.51
C ILE A 104 12.77 10.01 -2.92
N SER A 105 12.25 11.24 -3.03
CA SER A 105 11.98 11.89 -4.32
C SER A 105 13.26 12.09 -5.13
N LEU A 106 14.32 12.59 -4.49
CA LEU A 106 15.63 12.78 -5.14
C LEU A 106 16.26 11.47 -5.61
N LEU A 107 16.11 10.39 -4.84
CA LEU A 107 16.58 9.06 -5.26
C LEU A 107 15.82 8.55 -6.48
N HIS A 108 14.51 8.75 -6.55
CA HIS A 108 13.73 8.39 -7.73
C HIS A 108 14.12 9.21 -8.94
N GLU A 109 14.25 10.54 -8.79
CA GLU A 109 14.67 11.42 -9.88
C GLU A 109 16.08 11.06 -10.39
N TYR A 110 17.02 10.79 -9.48
CA TYR A 110 18.36 10.33 -9.84
C TYR A 110 18.32 8.99 -10.59
N ASN A 111 17.58 8.01 -10.09
CA ASN A 111 17.46 6.70 -10.74
C ASN A 111 16.81 6.80 -12.12
N ASP A 112 15.76 7.63 -12.26
CA ASP A 112 15.10 7.86 -13.54
C ASP A 112 16.07 8.44 -14.58
N ILE A 113 16.88 9.43 -14.19
CA ILE A 113 17.90 10.03 -15.06
C ILE A 113 19.02 9.02 -15.36
N LYS A 114 19.50 8.28 -14.35
CA LYS A 114 20.52 7.23 -14.49
C LYS A 114 20.05 6.16 -15.48
N ASP A 115 18.82 5.67 -15.35
CA ASP A 115 18.24 4.65 -16.22
C ASP A 115 18.03 5.16 -17.65
N ALA A 116 17.57 6.39 -17.82
CA ALA A 116 17.44 7.03 -19.13
C ALA A 116 18.82 7.19 -19.81
N GLY A 117 19.82 7.67 -19.07
CA GLY A 117 21.19 7.80 -19.54
C GLY A 117 21.77 6.45 -19.96
N GLN A 118 21.52 5.41 -19.16
CA GLN A 118 22.04 4.08 -19.43
C GLN A 118 21.35 3.38 -20.60
N MET A 119 20.05 3.62 -20.78
CA MET A 119 19.32 3.21 -21.97
C MET A 119 19.90 3.87 -23.23
N LEU A 120 20.19 5.17 -23.19
CA LEU A 120 20.79 5.90 -24.31
C LEU A 120 22.20 5.39 -24.60
N LEU A 121 23.02 5.17 -23.57
CA LEU A 121 24.37 4.64 -23.70
C LEU A 121 24.36 3.23 -24.29
N GLY A 122 23.41 2.38 -23.88
CA GLY A 122 23.21 1.05 -24.44
C GLY A 122 22.85 1.08 -25.93
N LYS A 123 21.95 1.98 -26.34
CA LYS A 123 21.61 2.17 -27.76
C LYS A 123 22.80 2.69 -28.56
N LEU A 124 23.56 3.63 -28.01
CA LEU A 124 24.75 4.20 -28.64
C LEU A 124 25.84 3.14 -28.84
N ALA A 125 26.06 2.28 -27.84
CA ALA A 125 26.98 1.16 -27.90
C ALA A 125 26.63 0.20 -29.05
N VAL A 126 25.35 -0.14 -29.20
CA VAL A 126 24.86 -0.98 -30.31
C VAL A 126 25.11 -0.33 -31.67
N ILE A 127 24.83 0.96 -31.81
CA ILE A 127 25.04 1.68 -33.09
C ILE A 127 26.53 1.75 -33.45
N ARG A 128 27.39 1.98 -32.47
CA ARG A 128 28.85 2.06 -32.67
C ARG A 128 29.53 0.69 -32.75
N GLY A 129 28.83 -0.39 -32.40
CA GLY A 129 29.40 -1.73 -32.33
C GLY A 129 30.45 -1.90 -31.23
N VAL A 130 30.44 -1.02 -30.22
CA VAL A 130 31.35 -1.07 -29.08
C VAL A 130 30.61 -1.56 -27.84
N THR A 131 31.35 -2.01 -26.83
CA THR A 131 30.73 -2.40 -25.56
C THR A 131 30.39 -1.16 -24.73
N THR A 132 29.32 -1.21 -23.94
CA THR A 132 28.92 -0.08 -23.09
C THR A 132 30.07 0.40 -22.21
N LYS A 133 30.88 -0.52 -21.66
CA LYS A 133 32.06 -0.24 -20.83
C LYS A 133 33.12 0.65 -21.51
N GLN A 134 33.26 0.55 -22.84
CA GLN A 134 34.23 1.35 -23.58
C GLN A 134 33.79 2.81 -23.76
N LEU A 135 32.50 3.09 -23.60
CA LEU A 135 31.96 4.45 -23.68
C LEU A 135 32.06 5.21 -22.35
N TYR A 136 32.21 4.53 -21.22
CA TYR A 136 32.27 5.19 -19.90
C TYR A 136 33.39 6.25 -19.81
N PRO A 137 34.64 5.96 -20.24
CA PRO A 137 35.72 6.95 -20.22
C PRO A 137 35.51 8.12 -21.19
N GLU A 138 34.74 7.93 -22.27
CA GLU A 138 34.44 9.00 -23.24
C GLU A 138 33.44 10.02 -22.71
N TYR A 139 32.57 9.60 -21.79
CA TYR A 139 31.49 10.40 -21.21
C TYR A 139 31.73 10.77 -19.74
N ASP A 140 32.97 10.60 -19.26
CA ASP A 140 33.37 10.87 -17.86
C ASP A 140 32.49 10.13 -16.83
N LEU A 141 32.05 8.92 -17.20
CA LEU A 141 31.26 8.05 -16.33
C LEU A 141 32.22 7.15 -15.55
N GLU A 142 32.31 7.35 -14.24
CA GLU A 142 33.00 6.40 -13.38
C GLU A 142 32.15 5.12 -13.19
N LEU A 143 32.80 3.97 -13.04
CA LEU A 143 32.15 2.71 -12.66
C LEU A 143 31.96 2.58 -11.14
N SER A 144 32.34 3.61 -10.39
CA SER A 144 32.20 3.74 -8.95
C SER A 144 30.76 4.18 -8.64
N ASP A 145 29.92 3.25 -8.17
CA ASP A 145 28.65 3.58 -7.48
C ASP A 145 28.92 3.72 -5.98
#